data_AF-A0A350IAC2-F1
#
_entry.id   AF-A0A350IAC2-F1
#
_cell.length_a   1.000
_cell.length_b   1.000
_cell.length_c   1.000
_cell.angle_alpha   90.00
_cell.angle_beta   90.00
_cell.angle_gamma   90.00
#
_symmetry.space_group_name_H-M   'P 1'
#
loop_
_entity.id
_entity.type
_entity.pdbx_description
1 polymer ?
#
loop_
_entity_poly.entity_id
_entity_poly.type
_entity_poly.pdbx_seq_one_letter_code
_entity_poly.pdbx_strand_id
1 'polypeptide(L)' 'EVQKGIKYTEEQRAAYTEQGGTPFLDMEYTVYGMVVKGLDVVDAIAEVKTGKSDRPSEDVKIKSVRVIK' A
#
# COMPACT_ATOMS: atom_id res chain seq x y z
N GLU A 1 10.09 1.05 -15.31
CA GLU A 1 10.06 0.51 -16.68
C GLU A 1 11.41 0.00 -17.16
N VAL A 2 12.38 0.87 -17.47
CA VAL A 2 13.68 0.47 -18.07
C VAL A 2 14.44 -0.57 -17.24
N GLN A 3 14.52 -0.38 -15.92
CA GLN A 3 15.23 -1.30 -15.03
C GLN A 3 14.60 -2.70 -14.96
N LYS A 4 13.28 -2.82 -15.19
CA LYS A 4 12.51 -4.07 -15.00
C LYS A 4 11.97 -4.65 -16.31
N GLY A 5 12.21 -3.99 -17.44
CA GLY A 5 11.61 -4.38 -18.73
C GLY A 5 10.08 -4.30 -18.76
N ILE A 6 9.44 -3.65 -17.79
CA ILE A 6 7.99 -3.49 -17.72
C ILE A 6 7.59 -2.32 -18.62
N LYS A 7 6.57 -2.54 -19.46
CA LYS A 7 5.96 -1.51 -20.30
C LYS A 7 4.51 -1.30 -19.87
N TYR A 8 4.22 -0.17 -19.24
CA TYR A 8 2.87 0.20 -18.84
C TYR A 8 2.05 0.74 -20.02
N THR A 9 0.75 0.44 -20.02
CA THR A 9 -0.23 1.07 -20.91
C THR A 9 -0.40 2.54 -20.57
N GLU A 10 -0.97 3.34 -21.49
CA GLU A 10 -1.25 4.76 -21.21
C GLU A 10 -2.21 4.92 -20.03
N GLU A 11 -3.24 4.08 -19.96
CA GLU A 11 -4.20 4.04 -18.85
C GLU A 11 -3.50 3.75 -17.51
N GLN A 12 -2.58 2.78 -17.47
CA GLN A 12 -1.80 2.47 -16.26
C GLN A 12 -0.92 3.65 -15.84
N ARG A 13 -0.27 4.34 -16.78
CA ARG A 13 0.54 5.54 -16.48
C ARG A 13 -0.32 6.66 -15.92
N ALA A 14 -1.49 6.90 -16.51
CA ALA A 14 -2.42 7.91 -16.03
C ALA A 14 -2.89 7.57 -14.61
N ALA A 15 -3.29 6.32 -14.35
CA ALA A 15 -3.69 5.86 -13.03
C ALA A 15 -2.62 6.08 -11.96
N TYR A 16 -1.37 5.67 -12.21
CA TYR A 16 -0.27 5.89 -11.25
C TYR A 16 0.05 7.37 -11.03
N THR A 17 -0.18 8.23 -12.03
CA THR A 17 0.10 9.66 -11.94
C THR A 17 -0.98 10.41 -11.16
N GLU A 18 -2.25 10.06 -11.38
CA GLU A 18 -3.40 10.75 -10.80
C GLU A 18 -3.77 10.21 -9.41
N GLN A 19 -3.73 8.89 -9.24
CA GLN A 19 -4.19 8.20 -8.03
C GLN A 19 -3.00 7.80 -7.12
N GLY A 20 -1.77 7.93 -7.62
CA GLY A 20 -0.56 7.50 -6.93
C GLY A 20 -0.36 5.98 -7.01
N GLY A 21 0.46 5.46 -6.09
CA GLY A 21 0.80 4.04 -6.00
C GLY A 21 2.28 3.77 -6.18
N THR A 22 2.62 2.49 -6.20
CA THR A 22 4.01 2.03 -6.07
C THR A 22 4.37 1.11 -7.25
N PRO A 23 4.45 1.65 -8.49
CA PRO A 23 4.64 0.84 -9.70
C PRO A 23 5.94 0.03 -9.68
N PHE A 24 6.95 0.48 -8.92
CA PHE A 24 8.18 -0.28 -8.75
C PHE A 24 8.01 -1.58 -7.96
N LEU A 25 6.83 -1.93 -7.45
CA LEU A 25 6.55 -3.25 -6.85
C LEU A 25 5.82 -4.20 -7.81
N ASP A 26 5.40 -3.73 -8.98
CA ASP A 26 4.66 -4.54 -9.94
C ASP A 26 5.51 -5.74 -10.42
N MET A 27 4.82 -6.86 -10.67
CA MET A 27 5.40 -8.15 -11.08
C MET A 27 6.34 -8.81 -10.07
N GLU A 28 6.59 -8.19 -8.92
CA GLU A 28 7.35 -8.78 -7.80
C GLU A 28 6.46 -9.18 -6.63
N TYR A 29 5.29 -8.55 -6.48
CA TYR A 29 4.37 -8.79 -5.38
C TYR A 29 2.98 -9.16 -5.89
N THR A 30 2.43 -10.27 -5.38
CA THR A 30 1.07 -10.71 -5.69
C THR A 30 0.06 -9.90 -4.87
N VAL A 31 -0.79 -9.14 -5.56
CA VAL A 31 -1.94 -8.49 -4.95
C VAL A 31 -3.02 -9.54 -4.68
N TYR A 32 -3.35 -9.76 -3.39
CA TYR A 32 -4.36 -10.76 -2.98
C TYR A 32 -5.65 -10.14 -2.42
N GLY A 33 -5.71 -8.81 -2.27
CA GLY A 33 -6.86 -8.12 -1.71
C GLY A 33 -6.68 -6.61 -1.71
N MET A 34 -7.76 -5.91 -1.38
CA MET A 34 -7.78 -4.45 -1.23
C MET A 34 -8.64 -4.04 -0.04
N VAL A 35 -8.33 -2.88 0.54
CA VAL A 35 -9.15 -2.29 1.61
C VAL A 35 -10.41 -1.70 0.99
N VAL A 36 -11.57 -2.25 1.34
CA VAL A 36 -12.87 -1.76 0.85
C VAL A 36 -13.49 -0.69 1.76
N LYS A 37 -13.05 -0.61 3.02
CA LYS A 37 -13.51 0.35 4.04
C LYS A 37 -12.39 0.60 5.06
N GLY A 38 -12.32 1.81 5.59
CA GLY A 38 -11.35 2.18 6.63
C GLY A 38 -9.99 2.67 6.11
N LEU A 39 -9.94 3.28 4.91
CA LEU A 39 -8.70 3.89 4.41
C LEU A 39 -8.23 5.06 5.29
N ASP A 40 -9.15 5.82 5.87
CA ASP A 40 -8.87 6.85 6.86
C ASP A 40 -8.12 6.30 8.09
N VAL A 41 -8.44 5.06 8.51
CA VAL A 41 -7.71 4.39 9.60
C VAL A 41 -6.31 3.98 9.14
N VAL A 42 -6.15 3.56 7.88
CA VAL A 42 -4.82 3.24 7.31
C VAL A 42 -3.96 4.50 7.28
N ASP A 43 -4.51 5.62 6.84
CA ASP A 43 -3.82 6.92 6.79
C ASP A 43 -3.42 7.37 8.21
N ALA A 44 -4.33 7.27 9.17
CA ALA A 44 -4.03 7.58 10.57
C ALA A 44 -2.92 6.70 11.17
N ILE A 45 -2.82 5.43 10.76
CA ILE A 45 -1.72 4.54 11.15
C ILE A 45 -0.41 4.96 10.48
N ALA A 46 -0.44 5.41 9.23
CA ALA A 46 0.75 5.86 8.50
C ALA A 46 1.34 7.16 9.08
N GLU A 47 0.51 8.00 9.71
CA GLU A 47 0.93 9.26 10.32
C GLU A 47 1.48 9.14 11.75
N VAL A 48 1.44 7.95 12.37
CA VAL A 48 1.93 7.79 13.74
C VAL A 48 3.43 8.07 13.85
N LYS A 49 3.85 8.63 14.98
CA LYS A 49 5.26 8.94 15.22
C LYS A 49 6.13 7.69 15.16
N THR A 50 7.12 7.69 14.28
CA THR A 50 8.10 6.61 14.16
C THR A 50 9.43 6.93 14.86
N GLY A 51 10.17 5.88 15.20
CA GLY A 51 11.52 5.92 15.74
C GLY A 51 12.52 5.28 14.78
N LYS A 52 13.54 4.61 15.32
CA LYS A 52 14.58 3.96 14.52
C LYS A 52 13.99 2.91 13.56
N SER A 53 14.46 2.92 12.30
CA SER A 53 14.04 1.99 11.25
C SER A 53 12.53 2.04 10.96
N ASP A 54 11.94 3.24 11.05
CA ASP A 54 10.53 3.52 10.77
C ASP A 54 9.54 2.73 11.64
N ARG A 55 10.01 2.17 12.76
CA ARG A 55 9.13 1.49 13.73
C ARG A 55 8.26 2.51 14.47
N PRO A 56 6.93 2.33 14.60
CA PRO A 56 6.11 3.16 15.46
C PRO A 56 6.66 3.28 16.89
N SER A 57 6.60 4.49 17.46
CA SER A 57 7.02 4.75 18.84
C SER A 57 6.11 4.07 19.86
N GLU A 58 4.84 3.92 19.49
CA GLU A 58 3.83 3.17 20.22
C GLU A 58 3.28 2.06 19.32
N ASP A 59 3.08 0.86 19.87
CA ASP A 59 2.63 -0.30 19.08
C ASP A 59 1.18 -0.14 18.60
N VAL A 60 0.97 -0.25 17.29
CA VAL A 60 -0.37 -0.41 16.68
C VAL A 60 -0.66 -1.90 16.52
N LYS A 61 -1.66 -2.43 17.24
CA LYS A 61 -1.93 -3.89 17.30
C LYS A 61 -3.30 -4.25 16.75
N ILE A 62 -3.34 -5.32 15.94
CA ILE A 62 -4.59 -5.99 15.56
C ILE A 62 -5.10 -6.79 16.77
N LYS A 63 -6.26 -6.41 17.31
CA LYS A 63 -6.84 -7.08 18.49
C LYS A 63 -7.63 -8.34 18.14
N SER A 64 -8.26 -8.38 16.97
CA SER A 64 -9.08 -9.50 16.51
C SER A 64 -9.28 -9.44 15.00
N VAL A 65 -9.49 -10.60 14.37
CA VAL A 65 -9.82 -10.72 12.93
C VAL A 65 -11.07 -11.59 12.81
N ARG A 66 -11.98 -11.21 11.92
CA ARG A 66 -13.17 -12.00 11.57
C ARG A 66 -13.18 -12.27 10.08
N VAL A 67 -13.23 -13.54 9.71
CA VAL A 67 -13.47 -13.96 8.33
C VAL A 67 -14.98 -13.91 8.08
N ILE A 68 -15.39 -13.13 7.09
CA ILE A 68 -16.78 -13.06 6.64
C ILE A 68 -16.95 -14.19 5.61
N LYS A 69 -17.96 -15.05 5.81
CA LYS A 69 -18.35 -16.09 4.86
C LYS A 69 -19.34 -15.54 3.85
#